data_AF-A0A5B7JSZ4-F1
#
_entry.id   AF-A0A5B7JSZ4-F1
#
_cell.length_a   1.000
_cell.length_b   1.000
_cell.length_c   1.000
_cell.angle_alpha   90.00
_cell.angle_beta   90.00
_cell.angle_gamma   90.00
#
_symmetry.space_group_name_H-M   'P 1'
#
loop_
_entity.id
_entity.type
_entity.pdbx_description
1 polymer ?
#
loop_
_entity_poly.entity_id
_entity_poly.type
_entity_poly.pdbx_seq_one_letter_code
_entity_poly.pdbx_strand_id
1 'polypeptide(L)' 'MKKIQSSILQLIGGLDPSLGQYVIPQDSDCLAAAAVRWDCQKHIRFAMPFGQAKIDVYLGNENVFL' A
#
# COMPACT_ATOMS: atom_id res chain seq x y z
N MET A 1 -0.75 13.33 -15.92
CA MET A 1 0.00 12.18 -15.37
C MET A 1 0.33 11.07 -16.38
N LYS A 2 -0.25 11.03 -17.59
CA LYS A 2 -0.02 9.94 -18.57
C LYS A 2 1.33 9.97 -19.31
N LYS A 3 1.96 11.14 -19.48
CA LYS A 3 3.24 11.28 -20.22
C LYS A 3 4.40 10.56 -19.53
N ILE A 4 4.53 10.73 -18.21
CA ILE A 4 5.60 10.10 -17.42
C ILE A 4 5.47 8.57 -17.46
N GLN A 5 4.25 8.06 -17.27
CA GLN A 5 3.97 6.61 -17.37
C GLN A 5 4.30 6.07 -18.76
N SER A 6 3.95 6.80 -19.83
CA SER A 6 4.28 6.40 -21.21
C SER A 6 5.79 6.39 -21.46
N SER A 7 6.54 7.37 -20.95
CA SER A 7 8.00 7.41 -21.09
C SER A 7 8.69 6.29 -20.31
N ILE A 8 8.18 5.94 -19.14
CA ILE A 8 8.68 4.80 -18.35
C ILE A 8 8.45 3.48 -19.11
N LEU A 9 7.26 3.29 -19.70
CA LEU A 9 6.96 2.09 -20.49
C LEU A 9 7.85 1.97 -21.73
N GLN A 10 8.14 3.08 -22.41
CA GLN A 10 9.04 3.10 -23.56
C GLN A 10 10.49 2.79 -23.16
N LEU A 11 10.96 3.33 -22.03
CA LEU A 11 12.28 3.01 -21.48
C LEU A 11 12.38 1.52 -21.14
N ILE A 12 11.38 0.95 -20.45
CA ILE A 12 11.35 -0.47 -20.10
C ILE A 12 11.30 -1.35 -21.36
N GLY A 13 10.47 -1.00 -22.35
CA GLY A 13 10.33 -1.76 -23.60
C GLY A 13 11.55 -1.69 -24.52
N GLY A 14 12.44 -0.70 -24.31
CA GLY A 14 13.73 -0.60 -25.00
C GLY A 14 14.88 -1.32 -24.32
N LEU A 15 14.68 -1.88 -23.12
CA LEU A 15 15.69 -2.71 -22.45
C LEU A 15 15.79 -4.08 -23.10
N ASP A 16 16.96 -4.71 -22.96
CA ASP A 16 17.13 -6.12 -23.31
C ASP A 16 16.09 -6.99 -22.55
N PRO A 17 15.37 -7.91 -23.22
CA PRO A 17 14.36 -8.75 -22.57
C PRO A 17 14.86 -9.54 -21.35
N SER A 18 16.15 -9.87 -21.29
CA SER A 18 16.78 -10.54 -20.15
C SER A 18 16.82 -9.69 -18.87
N LEU A 19 16.68 -8.36 -19.01
CA LEU A 19 16.64 -7.42 -17.89
C LEU A 19 15.21 -7.20 -17.34
N GLY A 20 14.18 -7.68 -18.04
CA GLY A 20 12.78 -7.51 -17.64
C GLY A 20 12.46 -8.04 -16.24
N GLN A 21 13.17 -9.10 -15.81
CA GLN A 21 13.04 -9.68 -14.47
C GLN A 21 13.42 -8.73 -13.32
N TYR A 22 14.23 -7.68 -13.59
CA TYR A 22 14.67 -6.72 -12.57
C TYR A 22 13.79 -5.47 -12.51
N VAL A 23 12.82 -5.33 -13.42
CA VAL A 23 11.90 -4.17 -13.46
C VAL A 23 10.87 -4.25 -12.34
N ILE A 24 10.49 -5.45 -11.91
CA ILE A 24 9.62 -5.68 -10.77
C ILE A 24 10.52 -5.91 -9.54
N PRO A 25 10.28 -5.22 -8.41
CA PRO A 25 11.01 -5.49 -7.17
C PRO A 25 10.91 -6.98 -6.83
N GLN A 26 12.05 -7.65 -6.77
CA GLN A 26 12.12 -9.09 -6.42
C GLN A 26 12.12 -9.34 -4.91
N ASP A 27 12.09 -8.28 -4.10
CA ASP A 27 12.03 -8.39 -2.65
C ASP A 27 10.60 -8.76 -2.23
N SER A 28 10.32 -10.06 -2.32
CA SER A 28 9.08 -10.68 -1.87
C SER A 28 8.80 -10.39 -0.40
N ASP A 29 9.84 -10.20 0.41
CA ASP A 29 9.73 -10.03 1.85
C ASP A 29 9.24 -8.62 2.17
N CYS A 30 9.70 -7.60 1.45
CA CYS A 30 9.17 -6.25 1.55
C CYS A 30 7.70 -6.16 1.10
N LEU A 31 7.33 -6.82 0.00
CA LEU A 31 5.94 -6.83 -0.48
C LEU A 31 5.02 -7.62 0.46
N ALA A 32 5.49 -8.75 0.99
CA ALA A 32 4.75 -9.54 1.96
C ALA A 32 4.59 -8.80 3.29
N ALA A 33 5.65 -8.15 3.80
CA ALA A 33 5.59 -7.35 5.01
C ALA A 33 4.62 -6.16 4.89
N ALA A 34 4.52 -5.55 3.71
CA ALA A 34 3.54 -4.50 3.45
C ALA A 34 2.09 -5.03 3.33
N ALA A 35 1.92 -6.29 2.91
CA ALA A 35 0.62 -6.93 2.75
C ALA A 35 0.09 -7.59 4.03
N VAL A 36 0.93 -7.76 5.05
CA VAL A 36 0.57 -8.41 6.32
C VAL A 36 0.19 -7.38 7.37
N ARG A 37 -0.96 -7.61 8.02
CA ARG A 37 -1.42 -6.82 9.16
C ARG A 37 -0.50 -7.03 10.35
N TRP A 38 -0.10 -5.95 11.02
CA TRP A 38 0.80 -6.01 12.18
C TRP A 38 0.20 -6.74 13.39
N ASP A 39 -1.12 -6.69 13.55
CA ASP A 39 -1.84 -7.36 14.64
C ASP A 39 -3.23 -7.76 14.19
N CYS A 40 -3.58 -9.06 14.27
CA CYS A 40 -4.88 -9.58 13.88
C CYS A 40 -6.06 -9.05 14.73
N GLN A 41 -5.80 -8.54 15.94
CA GLN A 41 -6.81 -8.02 16.84
C GLN A 41 -6.78 -6.48 16.89
N LYS A 42 -7.96 -5.86 17.13
CA LYS A 42 -8.09 -4.40 17.25
C LYS A 42 -8.00 -4.00 18.72
N HIS A 43 -6.83 -3.57 19.16
CA HIS A 43 -6.60 -3.23 20.58
C HIS A 43 -6.81 -1.75 20.92
N ILE A 44 -6.44 -0.84 20.01
CA ILE A 44 -6.43 0.59 20.32
C ILE A 44 -7.75 1.20 19.84
N ARG A 45 -8.70 1.40 20.77
CA ARG A 45 -9.97 2.06 20.50
C ARG A 45 -9.90 3.52 20.91
N PHE A 46 -10.22 4.41 19.98
CA PHE A 46 -10.35 5.84 20.17
C PHE A 46 -11.83 6.23 19.99
N ALA A 47 -12.47 6.64 21.08
CA ALA A 47 -13.82 7.19 21.03
C ALA A 47 -13.72 8.67 20.67
N MET A 48 -14.08 9.02 19.44
CA MET A 48 -14.00 10.41 18.99
C MET A 48 -15.15 11.22 19.61
N PRO A 49 -14.88 12.39 20.23
CA PRO A 49 -15.90 13.16 20.94
C PRO A 49 -16.71 14.02 19.95
N PHE A 50 -17.53 13.38 19.10
CA PHE A 50 -18.55 14.11 18.35
C PHE A 50 -19.80 14.26 19.22
N GLY A 51 -20.28 15.49 19.37
CA GLY A 51 -21.25 15.86 20.40
C GLY A 51 -22.53 15.02 20.48
N GLN A 52 -22.99 14.40 19.37
CA GLN A 52 -24.19 13.55 19.35
C GLN A 52 -23.94 12.12 18.86
N ALA A 53 -22.75 11.81 18.33
CA ALA A 53 -22.45 10.51 17.73
C ALA A 53 -21.20 9.91 18.38
N LYS A 54 -21.34 8.74 19.00
CA LYS A 54 -20.18 8.00 19.52
C LYS A 54 -19.62 7.15 18.38
N ILE A 55 -18.55 7.62 17.76
CA ILE A 55 -17.83 6.87 16.72
C ILE A 55 -16.62 6.20 17.39
N ASP A 56 -16.60 4.87 17.31
CA ASP A 56 -15.45 4.08 17.73
C ASP A 56 -14.47 3.95 16.57
N VAL A 57 -13.35 4.66 16.65
CA VAL A 57 -12.25 4.59 15.68
C VAL A 57 -11.19 3.67 16.26
N TYR A 58 -10.85 2.59 15.57
CA TYR A 58 -9.71 1.77 15.99
C TYR A 58 -8.44 2.30 15.34
N LEU A 59 -7.49 2.72 16.17
CA LEU A 59 -6.21 3.25 15.71
C LEU A 59 -5.28 2.07 15.40
N GLY A 60 -5.10 1.80 14.11
CA GLY A 60 -4.22 0.77 13.58
C GLY A 60 -4.01 1.02 12.08
N ASN A 61 -2.96 0.42 11.51
CA ASN A 61 -2.56 0.61 10.12
C ASN A 61 -3.45 -0.19 9.15
N GLU A 62 -4.76 -0.09 9.30
CA GLU A 62 -5.72 -0.61 8.34
C GLU A 62 -6.31 0.56 7.57
N ASN A 63 -6.16 0.52 6.24
CA ASN A 63 -6.83 1.42 5.33
C ASN A 63 -8.30 1.57 5.77
N VAL A 64 -8.65 2.79 6.18
CA VAL A 64 -10.03 3.19 6.42
C VAL A 64 -10.71 3.16 5.05
N PHE A 65 -11.41 2.07 4.74
CA PHE A 65 -12.39 2.08 3.65
C PHE A 65 -13.61 2.83 4.18
N LEU A 66 -13.76 4.08 3.73
CA LEU A 66 -15.02 4.83 3.75
C LEU A 66 -15.84 4.47 2.51
#